data_AF-E1IGA4-F1
#
_entry.id   AF-E1IGA4-F1
#
_cell.length_a   1.000
_cell.length_b   1.000
_cell.length_c   1.000
_cell.angle_alpha   90.00
_cell.angle_beta   90.00
_cell.angle_gamma   90.00
#
_symmetry.space_group_name_H-M   'P 1'
#
loop_
_entity.id
_entity.type
_entity.pdbx_description
1 polymer ?
#
loop_
_entity_poly.entity_id
_entity_poly.type
_entity_poly.pdbx_seq_one_letter_code
_entity_poly.pdbx_strand_id
1 'polypeptide(L)'
;MGMSHPSERTITLLAGIFKHEPGELVAGTNYPEAKMERLPAVACRYTEVEFQCALFERDLHWLRQIATSPDYTTLARNLHDHWALIFDSLRRSSQDLRERRLIAQTRQRGGI
;
A
#
# COMPACT_ATOMS: atom_id res chain seq x y z
N MET A 1 13.11 -38.05 -4.30
CA MET A 1 12.34 -37.53 -3.14
C MET A 1 11.81 -36.16 -3.51
N GLY A 2 10.49 -36.01 -3.63
CA GLY A 2 9.86 -34.81 -4.19
C GLY A 2 9.67 -33.71 -3.15
N MET A 3 10.17 -32.51 -3.44
CA MET A 3 9.81 -31.32 -2.65
C MET A 3 8.32 -31.06 -2.84
N SER A 4 7.58 -30.90 -1.73
CA SER A 4 6.19 -30.49 -1.77
C SER A 4 6.10 -29.06 -2.33
N HIS A 5 5.41 -28.88 -3.46
CA HIS A 5 5.15 -27.55 -3.98
C HIS A 5 4.23 -26.76 -3.02
N PRO A 6 4.50 -25.46 -2.79
CA PRO A 6 3.62 -24.61 -2.01
C PRO A 6 2.17 -24.63 -2.53
N SER A 7 1.23 -24.32 -1.65
CA SER A 7 -0.18 -24.14 -2.04
C SER A 7 -0.38 -22.78 -2.72
N GLU A 8 -1.46 -22.64 -3.49
CA GLU A 8 -1.91 -21.36 -4.08
C GLU A 8 -1.98 -20.26 -3.02
N ARG A 9 -2.58 -20.57 -1.86
CA ARG A 9 -2.65 -19.66 -0.70
C ARG A 9 -1.27 -19.19 -0.23
N THR A 10 -0.30 -20.10 -0.17
CA THR A 10 1.06 -19.76 0.27
C THR A 10 1.72 -18.82 -0.75
N ILE A 11 1.59 -19.11 -2.04
CA ILE A 11 2.09 -18.24 -3.11
C ILE A 11 1.45 -16.85 -3.03
N THR A 12 0.13 -16.76 -2.89
CA THR A 12 -0.58 -15.46 -2.80
C THR A 12 -0.12 -14.64 -1.59
N LEU A 13 0.06 -15.28 -0.42
CA LEU A 13 0.53 -14.59 0.78
C LEU A 13 1.97 -14.09 0.63
N LEU A 14 2.86 -14.94 0.10
CA LEU A 14 4.26 -14.54 -0.14
C LEU A 14 4.35 -13.43 -1.19
N ALA A 15 3.54 -13.50 -2.25
CA ALA A 15 3.49 -12.48 -3.29
C ALA A 15 3.12 -11.12 -2.69
N GLY A 16 2.11 -11.08 -1.82
CA GLY A 16 1.75 -9.89 -1.05
C GLY A 16 2.91 -9.34 -0.20
N ILE A 17 3.57 -10.21 0.58
CA ILE A 17 4.71 -9.82 1.44
C ILE A 17 5.86 -9.23 0.61
N PHE A 18 6.17 -9.83 -0.54
CA PHE A 18 7.26 -9.40 -1.43
C PHE A 18 6.86 -8.33 -2.45
N LYS A 19 5.64 -7.79 -2.37
CA LYS A 19 5.11 -6.76 -3.29
C LYS A 19 5.08 -7.20 -4.77
N HIS A 20 4.92 -8.49 -5.01
CA HIS A 20 4.78 -9.09 -6.33
C HIS A 20 3.37 -9.61 -6.57
N GLU A 21 3.01 -9.84 -7.83
CA GLU A 21 1.80 -10.58 -8.15
C GLU A 21 2.11 -12.06 -8.06
N PRO A 22 1.12 -12.90 -7.74
CA PRO A 22 1.34 -14.34 -7.64
C PRO A 22 2.02 -14.93 -8.87
N GLY A 23 1.64 -14.49 -10.07
CA GLY A 23 2.27 -14.90 -11.34
C GLY A 23 3.72 -14.44 -11.47
N GLU A 24 4.03 -13.21 -11.07
CA GLU A 24 5.40 -12.68 -11.07
C GLU A 24 6.31 -13.47 -10.11
N LEU A 25 5.78 -13.84 -8.93
CA LEU A 25 6.55 -14.56 -7.92
C LEU A 25 6.96 -15.96 -8.38
N VAL A 26 6.11 -16.64 -9.16
CA VAL A 26 6.37 -18.02 -9.64
C VAL A 26 7.02 -18.06 -11.01
N ALA A 27 7.16 -16.92 -11.70
CA ALA A 27 7.78 -16.84 -13.01
C ALA A 27 9.23 -17.35 -12.96
N GLY A 28 9.59 -18.24 -13.90
CA GLY A 28 10.94 -18.82 -13.96
C GLY A 28 11.25 -19.85 -12.85
N THR A 29 10.25 -20.29 -12.08
CA THR A 29 10.41 -21.34 -11.06
C THR A 29 9.86 -22.69 -11.54
N ASN A 30 10.13 -23.76 -10.79
CA ASN A 30 9.56 -25.08 -11.03
C ASN A 30 8.12 -25.22 -10.46
N TYR A 31 7.35 -24.12 -10.38
CA TYR A 31 5.97 -24.17 -9.90
C TYR A 31 5.05 -24.80 -10.97
N PRO A 32 4.17 -25.76 -10.62
CA PRO A 32 3.40 -26.49 -11.62
C PRO A 32 2.43 -25.58 -12.40
N GLU A 33 2.42 -25.73 -13.73
CA GLU A 33 1.58 -24.93 -14.65
C GLU A 33 0.09 -25.00 -14.29
N ALA A 34 -0.44 -26.21 -14.04
CA ALA A 34 -1.83 -26.40 -13.62
C ALA A 34 -2.21 -25.70 -12.31
N LYS A 35 -1.23 -25.39 -11.44
CA LYS A 35 -1.44 -24.57 -10.24
C LYS A 35 -1.28 -23.08 -10.49
N MET A 36 -0.52 -22.71 -11.51
CA MET A 36 -0.28 -21.32 -11.90
C MET A 36 -1.55 -20.67 -12.44
N GLU A 37 -2.30 -21.38 -13.28
CA GLU A 37 -3.59 -20.93 -13.84
C GLU A 37 -4.65 -20.60 -12.77
N ARG A 38 -4.48 -21.17 -11.58
CA ARG A 38 -5.40 -21.01 -10.44
C ARG A 38 -4.99 -19.88 -9.50
N LEU A 39 -3.83 -19.27 -9.71
CA LEU A 39 -3.40 -18.15 -8.89
C LEU A 39 -4.29 -16.93 -9.17
N PRO A 40 -4.64 -16.14 -8.14
CA PRO A 40 -5.34 -14.90 -8.39
C PRO A 40 -4.43 -13.94 -9.16
N ALA A 41 -5.05 -13.10 -10.00
CA ALA A 41 -4.31 -12.12 -10.79
C ALA A 41 -3.58 -11.10 -9.90
N VAL A 42 -4.14 -10.78 -8.73
CA VAL A 42 -3.60 -9.77 -7.82
C VAL A 42 -3.54 -10.30 -6.38
N ALA A 43 -2.45 -9.99 -5.68
CA ALA A 43 -2.32 -10.19 -4.24
C ALA A 43 -2.52 -8.88 -3.46
N CYS A 44 -2.96 -8.97 -2.21
CA CYS A 44 -2.92 -7.81 -1.31
C CYS A 44 -1.46 -7.53 -0.94
N ARG A 45 -0.88 -6.49 -1.57
CA ARG A 45 0.54 -6.13 -1.41
C ARG A 45 0.77 -5.06 -0.36
N TYR A 46 -0.22 -4.22 -0.07
CA TYR A 46 -0.06 -3.09 0.83
C TYR A 46 -0.61 -3.42 2.22
N THR A 47 0.11 -3.01 3.27
CA THR A 47 -0.54 -2.83 4.56
C THR A 47 -1.47 -1.62 4.48
N GLU A 48 -2.46 -1.56 5.37
CA GLU A 48 -3.37 -0.42 5.42
C GLU A 48 -2.60 0.91 5.55
N VAL A 49 -1.53 0.94 6.34
CA VAL A 49 -0.70 2.14 6.50
C VAL A 49 -0.03 2.54 5.19
N GLU A 50 0.59 1.59 4.47
CA GLU A 50 1.22 1.88 3.19
C GLU A 50 0.21 2.39 2.16
N PHE A 51 -0.97 1.77 2.12
CA PHE A 51 -2.04 2.16 1.21
C PHE A 51 -2.52 3.59 1.48
N GLN A 52 -2.82 3.91 2.74
CA GLN A 52 -3.29 5.24 3.14
C GLN A 52 -2.22 6.32 2.91
N CYS A 53 -0.94 6.02 3.18
CA CYS A 53 0.16 6.93 2.84
C CYS A 53 0.25 7.20 1.33
N ALA A 54 0.05 6.19 0.48
CA ALA A 54 0.06 6.35 -0.97
C ALA A 54 -1.12 7.20 -1.48
N LEU A 55 -2.31 7.03 -0.88
CA LEU A 55 -3.49 7.85 -1.19
C LEU A 55 -3.28 9.32 -0.80
N PHE A 56 -2.68 9.59 0.36
CA PHE A 56 -2.35 10.95 0.76
C PHE A 56 -1.38 11.63 -0.22
N GLU A 57 -0.31 10.95 -0.62
CA GLU A 57 0.65 11.48 -1.62
C GLU A 57 -0.04 11.78 -2.96
N ARG A 58 -0.96 10.92 -3.39
CA ARG A 58 -1.80 11.14 -4.58
C ARG A 58 -2.67 12.39 -4.41
N ASP A 59 -3.31 12.55 -3.27
CA ASP A 59 -4.20 13.69 -3.03
C ASP A 59 -3.39 15.01 -2.95
N LEU A 60 -2.20 14.99 -2.34
CA LEU A 60 -1.25 16.11 -2.39
C LEU A 60 -0.76 16.42 -3.81
N HIS A 61 -0.57 15.39 -4.64
CA HIS A 61 -0.24 15.59 -6.04
C HIS A 61 -1.37 16.33 -6.76
N TRP A 62 -2.63 15.92 -6.58
CA TRP A 62 -3.78 16.61 -7.15
C TRP A 62 -3.93 18.05 -6.63
N LEU A 63 -3.74 18.25 -5.33
CA LEU A 63 -3.80 19.58 -4.71
C LEU A 63 -2.79 20.54 -5.35
N ARG A 64 -1.58 20.06 -5.67
CA ARG A 64 -0.56 20.84 -6.39
C ARG A 64 -0.98 21.20 -7.81
N GLN A 65 -1.72 20.36 -8.51
CA GLN A 65 -2.21 20.66 -9.86
C GLN A 65 -3.23 21.79 -9.89
N ILE A 66 -3.94 22.03 -8.77
CA ILE A 66 -4.96 23.07 -8.66
C ILE A 66 -4.49 24.29 -7.85
N ALA A 67 -3.17 24.50 -7.75
CA ALA A 67 -2.58 25.56 -6.93
C ALA A 67 -3.05 26.99 -7.28
N THR A 68 -3.47 27.21 -8.52
CA THR A 68 -3.99 28.52 -8.99
C THR A 68 -5.50 28.68 -8.81
N SER A 69 -6.19 27.66 -8.29
CA SER A 69 -7.63 27.72 -8.04
C SER A 69 -7.92 28.73 -6.91
N PRO A 70 -8.97 29.57 -7.04
CA PRO A 70 -9.43 30.44 -5.95
C PRO A 70 -9.71 29.69 -4.64
N ASP A 71 -10.15 28.42 -4.75
CA ASP A 71 -10.54 27.59 -3.61
C ASP A 71 -9.37 26.81 -2.99
N TYR A 72 -8.14 26.96 -3.52
CA TYR A 72 -6.97 26.18 -3.12
C TYR A 72 -6.78 26.13 -1.61
N THR A 73 -6.81 27.29 -0.94
CA THR A 73 -6.55 27.38 0.50
C THR A 73 -7.56 26.59 1.33
N THR A 74 -8.84 26.64 0.94
CA THR A 74 -9.92 25.90 1.61
C THR A 74 -9.78 24.40 1.37
N LEU A 75 -9.51 24.00 0.13
CA LEU A 75 -9.30 22.60 -0.24
C LEU A 75 -8.08 22.00 0.45
N ALA A 76 -6.97 22.73 0.51
CA ALA A 76 -5.74 22.32 1.18
C ALA A 76 -5.98 22.07 2.67
N ARG A 77 -6.67 23.00 3.35
CA ARG A 77 -7.01 22.86 4.77
C ARG A 77 -7.90 21.65 5.02
N ASN A 78 -8.97 21.50 4.24
CA ASN A 78 -9.90 20.38 4.39
C ASN A 78 -9.20 19.02 4.17
N LEU A 79 -8.32 18.96 3.18
CA LEU A 79 -7.51 17.77 2.90
C LEU A 79 -6.58 17.46 4.07
N HIS A 80 -5.87 18.47 4.59
CA HIS A 80 -4.97 18.31 5.73
C HIS A 80 -5.71 17.85 6.99
N ASP A 81 -6.85 18.45 7.32
CA ASP A 81 -7.66 18.09 8.48
C ASP A 81 -8.19 16.66 8.37
N HIS A 82 -8.67 16.27 7.18
CA HIS A 82 -9.13 14.91 6.91
C HIS A 82 -8.01 13.88 7.11
N TRP A 83 -6.85 14.12 6.52
CA TRP A 83 -5.71 13.19 6.59
C TRP A 83 -5.05 13.15 7.97
N ALA A 84 -5.07 14.26 8.73
CA ALA A 84 -4.62 14.28 10.12
C ALA A 84 -5.40 13.28 10.99
N LEU A 85 -6.73 13.22 10.83
CA LEU A 85 -7.60 12.27 11.53
C LEU A 85 -7.28 10.82 11.16
N ILE A 86 -7.08 10.53 9.87
CA ILE A 86 -6.72 9.20 9.39
C ILE A 86 -5.37 8.77 9.97
N PHE A 87 -4.35 9.62 9.88
CA PHE A 87 -3.02 9.27 10.40
C PHE A 87 -3.00 9.12 11.92
N ASP A 88 -3.79 9.90 12.66
CA ASP A 88 -3.92 9.72 14.10
C ASP A 88 -4.63 8.41 14.47
N SER A 89 -5.62 8.00 13.67
CA SER A 89 -6.25 6.69 13.80
C SER A 89 -5.24 5.55 13.55
N LEU A 90 -4.54 5.60 12.41
CA LEU A 90 -3.54 4.60 12.03
C LEU A 90 -2.38 4.51 13.03
N ARG A 91 -1.91 5.64 13.55
CA ARG A 91 -0.84 5.66 14.56
C ARG A 91 -1.26 4.99 15.87
N ARG A 92 -2.55 5.10 16.25
CA ARG A 92 -3.10 4.46 17.45
C ARG A 92 -3.30 2.96 17.26
N SER A 93 -3.72 2.51 16.08
CA SER A 93 -3.96 1.10 15.78
C SER A 93 -2.69 0.32 15.43
N SER A 94 -1.71 0.96 14.78
CA SER A 94 -0.47 0.29 14.38
C SER A 94 0.48 0.11 15.56
N GLN A 95 0.95 -1.13 15.76
CA GLN A 95 2.01 -1.48 16.70
C GLN A 95 3.38 -1.65 16.02
N ASP A 96 3.42 -1.69 14.68
CA ASP A 96 4.65 -1.85 13.93
C ASP A 96 5.45 -0.54 13.90
N LEU A 97 6.72 -0.61 14.32
CA LEU A 97 7.64 0.53 14.30
C LEU A 97 7.91 1.06 12.88
N ARG A 98 7.91 0.20 11.85
CA ARG A 98 8.14 0.59 10.46
C ARG A 98 6.97 1.42 9.95
N GLU A 99 5.75 0.96 10.20
CA GLU A 99 4.52 1.68 9.84
C GLU A 99 4.43 3.03 10.56
N ARG A 100 4.72 3.08 11.86
CA ARG A 100 4.74 4.34 12.61
C ARG A 100 5.75 5.34 12.05
N ARG A 101 6.93 4.87 11.63
CA ARG A 101 7.94 5.72 10.97
C ARG A 101 7.44 6.20 9.61
N LEU A 102 6.79 5.34 8.83
CA LEU A 102 6.22 5.71 7.54
C LEU A 102 5.18 6.82 7.70
N ILE A 103 4.24 6.68 8.64
CA ILE A 103 3.24 7.71 8.97
C ILE A 103 3.93 9.04 9.31
N ALA A 104 4.93 9.01 10.20
CA ALA A 104 5.63 10.23 10.62
C ALA A 104 6.35 10.93 9.43
N GLN A 105 7.02 10.16 8.57
CA GLN A 105 7.70 10.70 7.40
C GLN A 105 6.72 11.30 6.38
N THR A 106 5.61 10.60 6.12
CA THR A 106 4.58 11.05 5.19
C THR A 106 3.92 12.33 5.67
N ARG A 107 3.58 12.43 6.98
CA ARG A 107 3.04 13.65 7.59
C ARG A 107 3.99 14.85 7.43
N GLN A 108 5.27 14.65 7.76
CA GLN A 108 6.28 15.70 7.64
C GLN A 108 6.40 16.24 6.21
N ARG A 109 6.36 15.36 5.20
CA ARG A 109 6.42 15.77 3.78
C ARG A 109 5.17 16.51 3.33
N GLY A 110 4.01 16.12 3.85
CA GLY A 110 2.72 16.73 3.53
C GLY A 110 2.39 18.01 4.29
N GLY A 111 3.19 18.38 5.29
CA GLY A 111 2.96 19.60 6.08
C GLY A 111 1.79 19.48 7.06
N ILE A 112 1.59 18.30 7.65
CA ILE A 112 0.55 17.99 8.66
C ILE A 112 1.10 17.26 9.89
#